data_AF-A0A1V5HP90-F1
#
_entry.id   AF-A0A1V5HP90-F1
#
_cell.length_a   1.000
_cell.length_b   1.000
_cell.length_c   1.000
_cell.angle_alpha   90.00
_cell.angle_beta   90.00
_cell.angle_gamma   90.00
#
_symmetry.space_group_name_H-M   'P 1'
#
loop_
_entity.id
_entity.type
_entity.pdbx_description
1 polymer ?
#
loop_
_entity_poly.entity_id
_entity_poly.type
_entity_poly.pdbx_seq_one_letter_code
_entity_poly.pdbx_strand_id
1 'polypeptide(L)'
;MAKKRKETIVEYVLTTKGYNKVVAGKNDHEVGVHPSQRQINNLDTAKTQFLRTNPFMYNSKTSAYPITSIEEYLVKVRKSEFALGDIVRNPDLSKTKKRRLVKRAFKNWNKDYNTQKSRAFSDSDKTMEVIGGVNFMKISFATKLVMMVLFLLMIFIVSLNSYLWMKIAQTNFGFRLRQNVMDLFNTTAWLKMLANLTIYVLVMFMFYATIYSMVSKDFVRNHKMAINYLKKSEKAISRAYKKKFKKAKTYYLKMIGSKKRSHPPLDIKKVEEGQINITTFDNIRKVTVDRAYTLKKHRPLYVGLKNIFLLLSFGGSLTVVGYALYKIVVSLF
;
A
#
# COMPACT_ATOMS: atom_id res chain seq x y z
N MET A 1 -57.23 -11.22 47.36
CA MET A 1 -56.81 -9.80 47.19
C MET A 1 -55.35 -9.67 47.62
N ALA A 2 -54.42 -9.58 46.67
CA ALA A 2 -52.98 -9.60 46.94
C ALA A 2 -52.42 -8.17 47.09
N LYS A 3 -51.72 -7.93 48.20
CA LYS A 3 -51.14 -6.63 48.60
C LYS A 3 -49.90 -6.33 47.73
N LYS A 4 -49.98 -5.34 46.83
CA LYS A 4 -48.81 -4.88 46.04
C LYS A 4 -47.77 -4.25 46.97
N ARG A 5 -46.59 -4.88 47.08
CA ARG A 5 -45.39 -4.27 47.68
C ARG A 5 -44.84 -3.20 46.72
N LYS A 6 -44.60 -1.99 47.21
CA LYS A 6 -43.77 -0.99 46.54
C LYS A 6 -42.32 -1.29 46.89
N GLU A 7 -41.53 -1.69 45.91
CA GLU A 7 -40.08 -1.77 46.05
C GLU A 7 -39.47 -0.41 45.71
N THR A 8 -38.76 0.17 46.67
CA THR A 8 -37.98 1.40 46.48
C THR A 8 -36.54 0.98 46.19
N ILE A 9 -36.08 1.17 44.95
CA ILE A 9 -34.68 0.93 44.58
C ILE A 9 -33.88 2.18 44.95
N VAL A 10 -32.91 2.03 45.86
CA VAL A 10 -31.94 3.07 46.21
C VAL A 10 -30.61 2.71 45.58
N GLU A 11 -30.13 3.54 44.65
CA GLU A 11 -28.84 3.37 44.00
C GLU A 11 -27.80 4.25 44.72
N TYR A 12 -26.76 3.63 45.27
CA TYR A 12 -25.63 4.32 45.89
C TYR A 12 -24.47 4.40 44.88
N VAL A 13 -23.99 5.61 44.62
CA VAL A 13 -22.79 5.85 43.81
C VAL A 13 -21.64 6.22 44.75
N LEU A 14 -20.60 5.38 44.78
CA LEU A 14 -19.34 5.69 45.44
C LEU A 14 -18.46 6.53 44.50
N THR A 15 -18.18 7.77 44.89
CA THR A 15 -17.11 8.59 44.31
C THR A 15 -16.12 8.99 45.40
N THR A 16 -14.84 9.05 45.04
CA THR A 16 -13.69 9.12 45.95
C THR A 16 -13.47 10.47 46.66
N LYS A 17 -14.41 11.41 46.63
CA LYS A 17 -14.32 12.67 47.39
C LYS A 17 -15.72 13.20 47.77
N GLY A 18 -16.06 13.08 49.05
CA GLY A 18 -16.93 14.00 49.81
C GLY A 18 -18.40 14.13 49.38
N TYR A 19 -19.30 13.80 50.32
CA TYR A 19 -20.76 13.86 50.24
C TYR A 19 -21.37 15.09 49.54
N ASN A 20 -22.43 14.87 48.74
CA ASN A 20 -23.49 15.86 48.57
C ASN A 20 -24.87 15.26 48.25
N LYS A 21 -25.87 15.98 48.77
CA LYS A 21 -27.30 15.71 48.96
C LYS A 21 -28.09 15.46 47.66
N VAL A 22 -28.90 14.40 47.63
CA VAL A 22 -29.88 14.11 46.56
C VAL A 22 -31.10 15.02 46.73
N VAL A 23 -31.40 15.84 45.72
CA VAL A 23 -32.66 16.59 45.65
C VAL A 23 -33.64 15.79 44.79
N ALA A 24 -34.78 15.45 45.40
CA ALA A 24 -35.91 14.81 44.74
C ALA A 24 -36.56 15.77 43.73
N GLY A 25 -36.35 15.49 42.44
CA GLY A 25 -37.09 16.11 41.35
C GLY A 25 -38.35 15.31 41.05
N LYS A 26 -39.50 15.87 41.43
CA LYS A 26 -40.85 15.39 41.17
C LYS A 26 -41.19 15.58 39.67
N ASN A 27 -41.75 14.52 39.09
CA ASN A 27 -42.80 14.51 38.06
C ASN A 27 -42.53 14.62 36.54
N ASP A 28 -43.11 13.60 35.88
CA ASP A 28 -43.94 13.64 34.67
C ASP A 28 -43.28 13.69 33.29
N HIS A 29 -43.01 12.49 32.76
CA HIS A 29 -43.74 11.99 31.58
C HIS A 29 -43.32 10.54 31.31
N GLU A 30 -44.19 9.60 31.65
CA GLU A 30 -44.20 8.28 31.03
C GLU A 30 -44.48 8.49 29.53
N VAL A 31 -43.41 8.49 28.74
CA VAL A 31 -43.51 8.30 27.30
C VAL A 31 -43.92 6.85 27.12
N GLY A 32 -45.19 6.65 26.76
CA GLY A 32 -45.75 5.36 26.40
C GLY A 32 -44.78 4.60 25.50
N VAL A 33 -44.46 3.37 25.93
CA VAL A 33 -43.69 2.40 25.18
C VAL A 33 -44.48 2.09 23.89
N HIS A 34 -44.17 2.83 22.83
CA HIS A 34 -44.76 2.62 21.51
C HIS A 34 -44.27 1.27 20.93
N PRO A 35 -45.08 0.59 20.09
CA PRO A 35 -44.80 -0.76 19.59
C PRO A 35 -43.55 -0.88 18.70
N SER A 36 -42.86 0.23 18.38
CA SER A 36 -41.62 0.22 17.59
C SER A 36 -40.44 -0.46 18.30
N GLN A 37 -40.50 -0.68 19.61
CA GLN A 37 -39.49 -1.48 20.32
C GLN A 37 -39.59 -2.98 20.05
N ARG A 38 -40.72 -3.50 19.51
CA ARG A 38 -40.89 -4.94 19.24
C ARG A 38 -40.18 -5.44 17.98
N GLN A 39 -39.69 -4.59 17.09
CA GLN A 39 -39.11 -5.06 15.81
C GLN A 39 -37.58 -5.24 15.83
N ILE A 40 -36.87 -4.86 16.89
CA ILE A 40 -35.40 -5.05 16.96
C ILE A 40 -35.04 -6.41 17.59
N ASN A 41 -35.94 -7.03 18.36
CA ASN A 41 -35.63 -8.23 19.15
C ASN A 41 -35.51 -9.55 18.34
N ASN A 42 -35.79 -9.54 17.03
CA ASN A 42 -35.68 -10.73 16.15
C ASN A 42 -34.66 -10.55 15.01
N LEU A 43 -33.84 -9.48 14.99
CA LEU A 43 -32.73 -9.42 14.05
C LEU A 43 -31.55 -10.23 14.58
N ASP A 44 -30.99 -11.08 13.71
CA ASP A 44 -29.67 -11.68 13.86
C ASP A 44 -28.66 -10.61 14.35
N THR A 45 -28.03 -10.87 15.49
CA THR A 45 -27.12 -9.95 16.19
C THR A 45 -26.06 -9.39 15.25
N ALA A 46 -25.59 -10.21 14.30
CA ALA A 46 -24.60 -9.83 13.30
C ALA A 46 -25.14 -8.85 12.25
N LYS A 47 -26.39 -9.03 11.77
CA LYS A 47 -27.05 -8.07 10.88
C LYS A 47 -27.30 -6.73 11.58
N THR A 48 -27.70 -6.75 12.84
CA THR A 48 -27.88 -5.52 13.64
C THR A 48 -26.57 -4.76 13.78
N GLN A 49 -25.47 -5.46 14.10
CA GLN A 49 -24.15 -4.85 14.18
C GLN A 49 -23.71 -4.25 12.84
N PHE A 50 -24.01 -4.93 11.73
CA PHE A 50 -23.75 -4.41 10.39
C PHE A 50 -24.56 -3.14 10.08
N LEU A 51 -25.85 -3.09 10.43
CA LEU A 51 -26.71 -1.93 10.18
C LEU A 51 -26.33 -0.68 11.01
N ARG A 52 -25.53 -0.84 12.07
CA ARG A 52 -24.94 0.28 12.83
C ARG A 52 -23.77 0.95 12.09
N THR A 53 -23.27 0.32 11.02
CA THR A 53 -22.16 0.87 10.23
C THR A 53 -22.63 1.98 9.28
N ASN A 54 -21.77 2.35 8.33
CA ASN A 54 -21.98 3.50 7.47
C ASN A 54 -22.59 3.07 6.12
N PRO A 55 -23.76 3.61 5.74
CA PRO A 55 -24.39 3.26 4.46
C PRO A 55 -23.57 3.66 3.24
N PHE A 56 -22.70 4.66 3.37
CA PHE A 56 -21.81 5.11 2.29
C PHE A 56 -20.59 4.22 2.11
N MET A 57 -20.37 3.25 3.01
CA MET A 57 -19.35 2.22 2.87
C MET A 57 -19.92 0.85 2.48
N TYR A 58 -21.21 0.80 2.21
CA TYR A 58 -21.85 -0.43 1.74
C TYR A 58 -21.28 -0.85 0.38
N ASN A 59 -21.11 -2.15 0.17
CA ASN A 59 -20.79 -2.70 -1.13
C ASN A 59 -21.61 -3.98 -1.37
N SER A 60 -22.53 -3.91 -2.32
CA SER A 60 -23.41 -5.04 -2.67
C SER A 60 -22.69 -6.29 -3.15
N LYS A 61 -21.44 -6.20 -3.61
CA LYS A 61 -20.66 -7.36 -4.08
C LYS A 61 -19.93 -8.11 -2.97
N THR A 62 -19.56 -7.41 -1.89
CA THR A 62 -18.72 -7.99 -0.82
C THR A 62 -19.41 -8.06 0.53
N SER A 63 -20.59 -7.45 0.68
CA SER A 63 -21.33 -7.48 1.94
C SER A 63 -22.01 -8.84 2.15
N ALA A 64 -21.96 -9.34 3.39
CA ALA A 64 -22.66 -10.56 3.79
C ALA A 64 -24.19 -10.38 3.84
N TYR A 65 -24.69 -9.13 3.94
CA TYR A 65 -26.11 -8.85 4.10
C TYR A 65 -26.63 -8.01 2.92
N PRO A 66 -27.67 -8.48 2.21
CA PRO A 66 -28.33 -7.68 1.20
C PRO A 66 -29.14 -6.58 1.87
N ILE A 67 -28.85 -5.33 1.51
CA ILE A 67 -29.60 -4.14 1.94
C ILE A 67 -30.27 -3.55 0.72
N THR A 68 -31.51 -3.10 0.84
CA THR A 68 -32.26 -2.48 -0.26
C THR A 68 -32.25 -0.95 -0.17
N SER A 69 -32.13 -0.40 1.03
CA SER A 69 -32.24 1.03 1.28
C SER A 69 -31.32 1.54 2.39
N ILE A 70 -30.88 2.79 2.27
CA ILE A 70 -30.25 3.53 3.37
C ILE A 70 -31.18 3.69 4.59
N GLU A 71 -32.50 3.56 4.40
CA GLU A 71 -33.47 3.62 5.49
C GLU A 71 -33.36 2.49 6.50
N GLU A 72 -32.74 1.36 6.13
CA GLU A 72 -32.52 0.19 7.01
C GLU A 72 -31.40 0.44 8.03
N TYR A 73 -30.51 1.40 7.79
CA TYR A 73 -29.39 1.68 8.68
C TYR A 73 -29.85 2.32 9.99
N LEU A 74 -29.23 1.91 11.09
CA LEU A 74 -29.58 2.34 12.43
C LEU A 74 -28.92 3.68 12.77
N VAL A 75 -29.72 4.55 13.40
CA VAL A 75 -29.32 5.88 13.85
C VAL A 75 -29.52 5.97 15.35
N LYS A 76 -28.45 6.30 16.07
CA LYS A 76 -28.49 6.52 17.52
C LYS A 76 -29.19 7.83 17.87
N VAL A 77 -30.26 7.75 18.67
CA VAL A 77 -31.02 8.87 19.22
C VAL A 77 -31.05 8.74 20.74
N ARG A 78 -30.24 9.57 21.44
CA ARG A 78 -30.06 9.46 22.90
C ARG A 78 -29.55 8.05 23.28
N LYS A 79 -30.35 7.29 24.05
CA LYS A 79 -30.04 5.93 24.53
C LYS A 79 -30.62 4.82 23.64
N SER A 80 -31.41 5.17 22.61
CA SER A 80 -32.05 4.21 21.71
C SER A 80 -31.53 4.32 20.28
N GLU A 81 -31.73 3.27 19.50
CA GLU A 81 -31.40 3.17 18.08
C GLU A 81 -32.69 2.98 17.29
N PHE A 82 -32.80 3.68 16.15
CA PHE A 82 -33.95 3.58 15.26
C PHE A 82 -33.45 3.44 13.84
N ALA A 83 -34.18 2.70 13.00
CA ALA A 83 -33.91 2.74 11.56
C ALA A 83 -34.12 4.16 11.04
N LEU A 84 -33.33 4.60 10.07
CA LEU A 84 -33.50 5.92 9.46
C LEU A 84 -34.92 6.07 8.89
N GLY A 85 -35.50 5.01 8.31
CA GLY A 85 -36.87 5.00 7.80
C GLY A 85 -37.90 5.35 8.87
N ASP A 86 -37.76 4.78 10.07
CA ASP A 86 -38.66 5.05 11.19
C ASP A 86 -38.61 6.52 11.60
N ILE A 87 -37.42 7.12 11.65
CA ILE A 87 -37.26 8.54 11.98
C ILE A 87 -37.96 9.43 10.94
N VAL A 88 -37.80 9.11 9.66
CA VAL A 88 -38.34 9.92 8.56
C VAL A 88 -39.87 9.80 8.50
N ARG A 89 -40.41 8.61 8.74
CA ARG A 89 -41.83 8.29 8.57
C ARG A 89 -42.68 8.42 9.85
N ASN A 90 -42.06 8.44 11.03
CA ASN A 90 -42.79 8.50 12.31
C ASN A 90 -43.67 9.77 12.41
N PRO A 91 -45.00 9.67 12.59
CA PRO A 91 -45.91 10.82 12.63
C PRO A 91 -45.75 11.67 13.91
N ASP A 92 -45.31 11.06 15.01
CA ASP A 92 -45.15 11.69 16.33
C ASP A 92 -43.98 12.67 16.39
N LEU A 93 -43.02 12.55 15.46
CA LEU A 93 -41.88 13.46 15.36
C LEU A 93 -42.23 14.69 14.54
N SER A 94 -42.13 15.87 15.15
CA SER A 94 -42.24 17.15 14.42
C SER A 94 -41.20 17.28 13.31
N LYS A 95 -41.53 18.00 12.23
CA LYS A 95 -40.63 18.22 11.08
C LYS A 95 -39.25 18.73 11.49
N THR A 96 -39.21 19.64 12.45
CA THR A 96 -37.96 20.21 12.99
C THR A 96 -37.11 19.14 13.69
N LYS A 97 -37.75 18.28 14.50
CA LYS A 97 -37.08 17.17 15.19
C LYS A 97 -36.55 16.14 14.19
N LYS A 98 -37.36 15.72 13.20
CA LYS A 98 -36.92 14.85 12.09
C LYS A 98 -35.71 15.40 11.36
N ARG A 99 -35.79 16.68 10.94
CA ARG A 99 -34.70 17.37 10.22
C ARG A 99 -33.41 17.41 11.06
N ARG A 100 -33.51 17.64 12.37
CA ARG A 100 -32.37 17.63 13.30
C ARG A 100 -31.73 16.25 13.41
N LEU A 101 -32.54 15.20 13.59
CA LEU A 101 -32.05 13.82 13.70
C LEU A 101 -31.39 13.35 12.41
N VAL A 102 -32.02 13.55 11.24
CA VAL A 102 -31.44 13.20 9.94
C VAL A 102 -30.15 13.99 9.68
N LYS A 103 -30.11 15.30 9.93
CA LYS A 103 -28.87 16.08 9.82
C LYS A 103 -27.75 15.51 10.70
N ARG A 104 -28.08 15.07 11.92
CA ARG A 104 -27.12 14.47 12.85
C ARG A 104 -26.61 13.13 12.35
N ALA A 105 -27.49 12.26 11.84
CA ALA A 105 -27.13 10.98 11.24
C ALA A 105 -26.14 11.18 10.08
N PHE A 106 -26.48 12.02 9.12
CA PHE A 106 -25.60 12.35 7.99
C PHE A 106 -24.28 13.01 8.43
N LYS A 107 -24.30 13.83 9.49
CA LYS A 107 -23.05 14.39 10.06
C LYS A 107 -22.15 13.29 10.63
N ASN A 108 -22.74 12.33 11.35
CA ASN A 108 -22.01 11.20 11.93
C ASN A 108 -21.45 10.29 10.85
N TRP A 109 -22.26 9.90 9.85
CA TRP A 109 -21.80 9.11 8.71
C TRP A 109 -20.70 9.82 7.91
N ASN A 110 -20.80 11.13 7.73
CA ASN A 110 -19.73 11.88 7.07
C ASN A 110 -18.45 11.93 7.90
N LYS A 111 -18.56 12.08 9.22
CA LYS A 111 -17.40 12.05 10.11
C LYS A 111 -16.72 10.69 10.03
N ASP A 112 -17.50 9.62 10.20
CA ASP A 112 -17.01 8.25 10.18
C ASP A 112 -16.37 7.89 8.83
N TYR A 113 -17.05 8.16 7.71
CA TYR A 113 -16.49 7.96 6.37
C TYR A 113 -15.15 8.68 6.21
N ASN A 114 -15.07 9.97 6.59
CA ASN A 114 -13.83 10.73 6.48
C ASN A 114 -12.73 10.20 7.41
N THR A 115 -13.07 9.70 8.60
CA THR A 115 -12.10 9.06 9.50
C THR A 115 -11.54 7.78 8.89
N GLN A 116 -12.40 6.90 8.35
CA GLN A 116 -11.96 5.64 7.73
C GLN A 116 -11.18 5.88 6.44
N LYS A 117 -11.68 6.80 5.60
CA LYS A 117 -10.99 7.33 4.43
C LYS A 117 -9.60 7.85 4.80
N SER A 118 -9.51 8.73 5.81
CA SER A 118 -8.24 9.32 6.24
C SER A 118 -7.28 8.26 6.74
N ARG A 119 -7.73 7.28 7.53
CA ARG A 119 -6.86 6.16 7.98
C ARG A 119 -6.32 5.37 6.80
N ALA A 120 -7.20 4.99 5.85
CA ALA A 120 -6.80 4.24 4.66
C ALA A 120 -5.79 5.02 3.79
N PHE A 121 -5.92 6.34 3.68
CA PHE A 121 -5.06 7.18 2.83
C PHE A 121 -3.84 7.77 3.53
N SER A 122 -3.91 8.21 4.79
CA SER A 122 -2.76 8.77 5.53
C SER A 122 -1.69 7.71 5.80
N ASP A 123 -2.14 6.49 6.10
CA ASP A 123 -1.21 5.38 6.26
C ASP A 123 -0.58 5.05 4.90
N SER A 124 -1.32 5.25 3.79
CA SER A 124 -0.80 5.05 2.44
C SER A 124 0.33 6.02 2.09
N ASP A 125 0.21 7.31 2.44
CA ASP A 125 1.25 8.31 2.16
C ASP A 125 2.53 8.00 2.95
N LYS A 126 2.42 7.68 4.25
CA LYS A 126 3.57 7.30 5.08
C LYS A 126 4.26 6.03 4.57
N THR A 127 3.47 5.03 4.18
CA THR A 127 4.05 3.78 3.66
C THR A 127 4.70 4.02 2.30
N MET A 128 4.09 4.83 1.43
CA MET A 128 4.63 5.19 0.12
C MET A 128 5.89 6.07 0.22
N GLU A 129 6.01 6.93 1.23
CA GLU A 129 7.21 7.72 1.49
C GLU A 129 8.39 6.83 1.93
N VAL A 130 8.14 5.88 2.84
CA VAL A 130 9.14 4.89 3.29
C VAL A 130 9.61 3.99 2.13
N ILE A 131 8.74 3.77 1.14
CA ILE A 131 9.04 2.98 -0.06
C ILE A 131 9.72 3.81 -1.15
N GLY A 132 9.34 5.08 -1.32
CA GLY A 132 10.00 6.02 -2.23
C GLY A 132 11.46 6.28 -1.84
N GLY A 133 11.81 6.05 -0.57
CA GLY A 133 13.19 6.05 -0.06
C GLY A 133 14.05 4.84 -0.46
N VAL A 134 13.53 3.86 -1.22
CA VAL A 134 14.36 2.78 -1.79
C VAL A 134 15.15 3.35 -2.96
N ASN A 135 16.24 4.05 -2.65
CA ASN A 135 17.17 4.53 -3.65
C ASN A 135 17.95 3.35 -4.22
N PHE A 136 17.60 2.92 -5.42
CA PHE A 136 18.36 1.92 -6.15
C PHE A 136 19.72 2.50 -6.48
N MET A 137 20.77 1.88 -5.94
CA MET A 137 22.13 2.23 -6.33
C MET A 137 22.28 1.81 -7.79
N LYS A 138 22.15 2.76 -8.71
CA LYS A 138 22.29 2.50 -10.14
C LYS A 138 23.74 2.12 -10.41
N ILE A 139 23.94 1.06 -11.19
CA ILE A 139 25.26 0.80 -11.78
C ILE A 139 25.41 1.86 -12.87
N SER A 140 26.40 2.75 -12.71
CA SER A 140 26.63 3.83 -13.66
C SER A 140 26.99 3.24 -15.02
N PHE A 141 26.64 3.97 -16.08
CA PHE A 141 27.03 3.57 -17.43
C PHE A 141 28.57 3.49 -17.55
N ALA A 142 29.29 4.40 -16.90
CA ALA A 142 30.76 4.39 -16.84
C ALA A 142 31.31 3.06 -16.28
N THR A 143 30.75 2.53 -15.18
CA THR A 143 31.20 1.23 -14.64
C THR A 143 30.99 0.09 -15.64
N LYS A 144 29.89 0.12 -16.40
CA LYS A 144 29.65 -0.90 -17.44
C LYS A 144 30.66 -0.79 -18.58
N LEU A 145 30.95 0.43 -19.03
CA LEU A 145 31.94 0.70 -20.07
C LEU A 145 33.34 0.22 -19.65
N VAL A 146 33.77 0.57 -18.44
CA VAL A 146 35.06 0.13 -17.89
C VAL A 146 35.15 -1.40 -17.85
N MET A 147 34.09 -2.07 -17.39
CA MET A 147 34.07 -3.54 -17.35
C MET A 147 34.10 -4.17 -18.74
N MET A 148 33.46 -3.56 -19.73
CA MET A 148 33.53 -4.00 -21.13
C MET A 148 34.95 -3.84 -21.69
N VAL A 149 35.62 -2.72 -21.40
CA VAL A 149 37.01 -2.50 -21.80
C VAL A 149 37.95 -3.52 -21.15
N LEU A 150 37.82 -3.76 -19.83
CA LEU A 150 38.60 -4.77 -19.13
C LEU A 150 38.36 -6.17 -19.70
N PHE A 151 37.11 -6.50 -20.03
CA PHE A 151 36.77 -7.78 -20.66
C PHE A 151 37.46 -7.95 -22.02
N LEU A 152 37.40 -6.94 -22.90
CA LEU A 152 38.08 -6.98 -24.19
C LEU A 152 39.60 -7.09 -24.02
N LEU A 153 40.18 -6.35 -23.07
CA LEU A 153 41.61 -6.42 -22.76
C LEU A 153 42.01 -7.81 -22.27
N MET A 154 41.24 -8.41 -21.37
CA MET A 154 41.50 -9.74 -20.83
C MET A 154 41.39 -10.84 -21.90
N ILE A 155 40.34 -10.77 -22.74
CA ILE A 155 40.21 -11.69 -23.89
C ILE A 155 41.40 -11.54 -24.82
N PHE A 156 41.82 -10.30 -25.10
CA PHE A 156 42.97 -10.04 -25.96
C PHE A 156 44.24 -10.67 -25.38
N ILE A 157 44.55 -10.47 -24.09
CA ILE A 157 45.76 -11.03 -23.45
C ILE A 157 45.75 -12.56 -23.44
N VAL A 158 44.59 -13.18 -23.13
CA VAL A 158 44.50 -14.65 -22.99
C VAL A 158 44.43 -15.37 -24.34
N SER A 159 43.84 -14.74 -25.36
CA SER A 159 43.57 -15.38 -26.67
C SER A 159 44.74 -15.25 -27.64
N LEU A 160 45.93 -15.76 -27.26
CA LEU A 160 47.18 -15.64 -28.02
C LEU A 160 47.18 -16.32 -29.41
N ASN A 161 46.21 -17.20 -29.65
CA ASN A 161 46.01 -17.87 -30.94
C ASN A 161 44.96 -17.16 -31.83
N SER A 162 44.49 -15.99 -31.43
CA SER A 162 43.52 -15.22 -32.22
C SER A 162 44.17 -14.60 -33.47
N TYR A 163 43.33 -14.31 -34.46
CA TYR A 163 43.73 -13.63 -35.69
C TYR A 163 44.43 -12.29 -35.44
N LEU A 164 44.02 -11.54 -34.41
CA LEU A 164 44.65 -10.28 -34.03
C LEU A 164 46.11 -10.47 -33.61
N TRP A 165 46.39 -11.48 -32.78
CA TRP A 165 47.75 -11.82 -32.40
C TRP A 165 48.60 -12.30 -33.57
N MET A 166 48.01 -13.06 -34.51
CA MET A 166 48.70 -13.48 -35.73
C MET A 166 49.12 -12.27 -36.58
N LYS A 167 48.26 -11.25 -36.70
CA LYS A 167 48.61 -10.00 -37.39
C LYS A 167 49.71 -9.22 -36.68
N ILE A 168 49.59 -9.05 -35.36
CA ILE A 168 50.59 -8.30 -34.57
C ILE A 168 51.97 -9.00 -34.64
N ALA A 169 51.98 -10.33 -34.60
CA ALA A 169 53.18 -11.15 -34.67
C ALA A 169 53.90 -11.14 -36.03
N GLN A 170 53.36 -10.48 -37.06
CA GLN A 170 54.08 -10.26 -38.33
C GLN A 170 55.28 -9.31 -38.16
N THR A 171 55.26 -8.47 -37.12
CA THR A 171 56.37 -7.57 -36.78
C THR A 171 57.31 -8.24 -35.79
N ASN A 172 58.62 -7.95 -35.85
CA ASN A 172 59.60 -8.49 -34.91
C ASN A 172 59.26 -8.19 -33.45
N PHE A 173 58.78 -6.96 -33.19
CA PHE A 173 58.32 -6.57 -31.85
C PHE A 173 57.09 -7.37 -31.42
N GLY A 174 56.07 -7.47 -32.26
CA GLY A 174 54.84 -8.20 -31.94
C GLY A 174 55.06 -9.71 -31.78
N PHE A 175 56.00 -10.30 -32.53
CA PHE A 175 56.38 -11.70 -32.37
C PHE A 175 57.01 -11.94 -31.00
N ARG A 176 57.98 -11.10 -30.60
CA ARG A 176 58.61 -11.17 -29.27
C ARG A 176 57.58 -10.98 -28.15
N LEU A 177 56.71 -9.99 -28.30
CA LEU A 177 55.61 -9.74 -27.35
C LEU A 177 54.72 -10.97 -27.18
N ARG A 178 54.30 -11.59 -28.29
CA ARG A 178 53.46 -12.80 -28.27
C ARG A 178 54.16 -13.97 -27.58
N GLN A 179 55.43 -14.21 -27.90
CA GLN A 179 56.21 -15.28 -27.26
C GLN A 179 56.35 -15.06 -25.77
N ASN A 180 56.69 -13.84 -25.33
CA ASN A 180 56.83 -13.52 -23.91
C ASN A 180 55.53 -13.73 -23.13
N VAL A 181 54.37 -13.36 -23.70
CA VAL A 181 53.06 -13.60 -23.06
C VAL A 181 52.69 -15.10 -23.11
N MET A 182 53.08 -15.83 -24.16
CA MET A 182 52.87 -17.27 -24.27
C MET A 182 53.69 -18.02 -23.21
N ASP A 183 54.98 -17.71 -23.10
CA ASP A 183 55.89 -18.27 -22.11
C ASP A 183 55.44 -17.96 -20.69
N LEU A 184 54.90 -16.75 -20.47
CA LEU A 184 54.32 -16.36 -19.20
C LEU A 184 53.20 -17.31 -18.76
N PHE A 185 52.23 -17.57 -19.64
CA PHE A 185 51.10 -18.46 -19.33
C PHE A 185 51.48 -19.94 -19.28
N ASN A 186 52.55 -20.35 -19.97
CA ASN A 186 53.08 -21.71 -19.91
C ASN A 186 53.86 -21.97 -18.62
N THR A 187 54.67 -20.99 -18.19
CA THR A 187 55.50 -21.10 -16.98
C THR A 187 54.68 -20.89 -15.70
N THR A 188 53.65 -20.05 -15.75
CA THR A 188 52.88 -19.62 -14.58
C THR A 188 51.44 -20.13 -14.64
N ALA A 189 51.22 -21.42 -14.34
CA ALA A 189 49.91 -22.07 -14.46
C ALA A 189 48.80 -21.37 -13.65
N TRP A 190 49.10 -20.89 -12.44
CA TRP A 190 48.11 -20.19 -11.59
C TRP A 190 47.60 -18.89 -12.23
N LEU A 191 48.45 -18.19 -12.99
CA LEU A 191 48.08 -16.95 -13.68
C LEU A 191 47.11 -17.23 -14.83
N LYS A 192 47.31 -18.34 -15.55
CA LYS A 192 46.37 -18.81 -16.59
C LYS A 192 45.00 -19.13 -16.00
N MET A 193 44.97 -19.82 -14.85
CA MET A 193 43.72 -20.09 -14.14
C MET A 193 43.03 -18.80 -13.68
N LEU A 194 43.79 -17.88 -13.08
CA LEU A 194 43.29 -16.57 -12.63
C LEU A 194 42.72 -15.75 -13.80
N ALA A 195 43.39 -15.74 -14.95
CA ALA A 195 42.94 -14.99 -16.12
C ALA A 195 41.61 -15.53 -16.67
N ASN A 196 41.48 -16.86 -16.79
CA ASN A 196 40.22 -17.50 -17.18
C ASN A 196 39.10 -17.21 -16.17
N LEU A 197 39.37 -17.36 -14.87
CA LEU A 197 38.41 -17.05 -13.82
C LEU A 197 37.95 -15.58 -13.89
N THR A 198 38.89 -14.66 -14.09
CA THR A 198 38.60 -13.22 -14.22
C THR A 198 37.67 -12.95 -15.41
N ILE A 199 37.88 -13.61 -16.55
CA ILE A 199 36.98 -13.50 -17.72
C ILE A 199 35.56 -13.96 -17.37
N TYR A 200 35.40 -15.12 -16.71
CA TYR A 200 34.09 -15.59 -16.29
C TYR A 200 33.41 -14.64 -15.30
N VAL A 201 34.15 -14.11 -14.33
CA VAL A 201 33.65 -13.12 -13.37
C VAL A 201 33.19 -11.84 -14.08
N LEU A 202 33.94 -11.35 -15.07
CA LEU A 202 33.56 -10.18 -15.87
C LEU A 202 32.26 -10.44 -16.65
N VAL A 203 32.10 -11.60 -17.28
CA VAL A 203 30.87 -11.98 -17.98
C VAL A 203 29.68 -12.05 -17.02
N MET A 204 29.85 -12.72 -15.88
CA MET A 204 28.81 -12.81 -14.85
C MET A 204 28.42 -11.43 -14.32
N PHE A 205 29.39 -10.53 -14.12
CA PHE A 205 29.11 -9.16 -13.72
C PHE A 205 28.32 -8.39 -14.78
N MET A 206 28.62 -8.55 -16.07
CA MET A 206 27.88 -7.90 -17.16
C MET A 206 26.41 -8.36 -17.20
N PHE A 207 26.17 -9.68 -17.06
CA PHE A 207 24.81 -10.22 -16.95
C PHE A 207 24.09 -9.69 -15.71
N TYR A 208 24.74 -9.76 -14.54
CA TYR A 208 24.22 -9.25 -13.30
C TYR A 208 23.84 -7.76 -13.41
N ALA A 209 24.73 -6.93 -13.96
CA ALA A 209 24.51 -5.51 -14.12
C ALA A 209 23.33 -5.20 -15.05
N THR A 210 23.11 -6.02 -16.07
CA THR A 210 21.99 -5.90 -17.01
C THR A 210 20.66 -6.27 -16.35
N ILE A 211 20.59 -7.45 -15.72
CA ILE A 211 19.40 -7.92 -15.00
C ILE A 211 19.01 -6.94 -13.89
N TYR A 212 19.98 -6.53 -13.05
CA TYR A 212 19.74 -5.58 -11.97
C TYR A 212 19.24 -4.23 -12.51
N SER A 213 19.78 -3.75 -13.65
CA SER A 213 19.30 -2.52 -14.28
C SER A 213 17.86 -2.65 -14.80
N MET A 214 17.48 -3.81 -15.33
CA MET A 214 16.12 -4.07 -15.81
C MET A 214 15.14 -4.12 -14.63
N VAL A 215 15.42 -4.94 -13.61
CA VAL A 215 14.59 -5.09 -12.41
C VAL A 215 14.39 -3.76 -11.69
N SER A 216 15.46 -2.97 -11.53
CA SER A 216 15.36 -1.66 -10.86
C SER A 216 14.54 -0.65 -11.68
N LYS A 217 14.69 -0.60 -13.01
CA LYS A 217 13.87 0.26 -13.88
C LYS A 217 12.40 -0.14 -13.85
N ASP A 218 12.10 -1.42 -13.95
CA ASP A 218 10.74 -1.94 -13.94
C ASP A 218 10.07 -1.68 -12.59
N PHE A 219 10.79 -1.88 -11.49
CA PHE A 219 10.27 -1.54 -10.16
C PHE A 219 9.93 -0.05 -10.05
N VAL A 220 10.84 0.86 -10.46
CA VAL A 220 10.60 2.31 -10.40
C VAL A 220 9.39 2.69 -11.26
N ARG A 221 9.27 2.11 -12.45
CA ARG A 221 8.13 2.34 -13.36
C ARG A 221 6.82 1.87 -12.73
N ASN A 222 6.78 0.64 -12.24
CA ASN A 222 5.60 0.04 -11.62
C ASN A 222 5.19 0.78 -10.35
N HIS A 223 6.17 1.19 -9.53
CA HIS A 223 5.92 1.98 -8.33
C HIS A 223 5.31 3.35 -8.66
N LYS A 224 5.86 4.06 -9.66
CA LYS A 224 5.29 5.33 -10.14
C LYS A 224 3.86 5.15 -10.67
N MET A 225 3.60 4.08 -11.41
CA MET A 225 2.25 3.75 -11.89
C MET A 225 1.29 3.47 -10.73
N ALA A 226 1.71 2.68 -9.73
CA ALA A 226 0.91 2.39 -8.54
C ALA A 226 0.58 3.67 -7.77
N ILE A 227 1.55 4.55 -7.51
CA ILE A 227 1.32 5.85 -6.86
C ILE A 227 0.30 6.68 -7.64
N ASN A 228 0.48 6.79 -8.96
CA ASN A 228 -0.44 7.56 -9.80
C ASN A 228 -1.85 6.97 -9.79
N TYR A 229 -1.97 5.65 -9.83
CA TYR A 229 -3.23 4.94 -9.73
C TYR A 229 -3.92 5.19 -8.38
N LEU A 230 -3.18 5.11 -7.27
CA LEU A 230 -3.71 5.36 -5.93
C LEU A 230 -4.19 6.82 -5.81
N LYS A 231 -3.41 7.81 -6.25
CA LYS A 231 -3.82 9.23 -6.25
C LYS A 231 -5.06 9.50 -7.11
N LYS A 232 -5.16 8.88 -8.29
CA LYS A 232 -6.35 8.99 -9.15
C LYS A 232 -7.57 8.34 -8.50
N SER A 233 -7.38 7.17 -7.90
CA SER A 233 -8.43 6.42 -7.20
C SER A 233 -8.96 7.18 -6.00
N GLU A 234 -8.10 7.76 -5.16
CA GLU A 234 -8.51 8.59 -4.03
C GLU A 234 -9.40 9.77 -4.47
N LYS A 235 -8.98 10.49 -5.53
CA LYS A 235 -9.75 11.61 -6.09
C LYS A 235 -11.10 11.14 -6.62
N ALA A 236 -11.14 10.00 -7.31
CA ALA A 236 -12.37 9.42 -7.84
C ALA A 236 -13.33 9.02 -6.71
N ILE A 237 -12.85 8.27 -5.72
CA ILE A 237 -13.61 7.88 -4.52
C ILE A 237 -14.18 9.11 -3.81
N SER A 238 -13.36 10.14 -3.59
CA SER A 238 -13.76 11.36 -2.90
C SER A 238 -14.85 12.14 -3.65
N ARG A 239 -14.73 12.26 -4.98
CA ARG A 239 -15.72 12.93 -5.83
C ARG A 239 -17.03 12.15 -5.86
N ALA A 240 -16.95 10.83 -6.03
CA ALA A 240 -18.11 9.95 -6.05
C ALA A 240 -18.87 10.02 -4.73
N TYR A 241 -18.17 9.90 -3.60
CA TYR A 241 -18.72 10.04 -2.27
C TYR A 241 -19.40 11.40 -2.07
N LYS A 242 -18.72 12.53 -2.35
CA LYS A 242 -19.29 13.88 -2.18
C LYS A 242 -20.58 14.05 -2.98
N LYS A 243 -20.64 13.51 -4.21
CA LYS A 243 -21.84 13.53 -5.07
C LYS A 243 -22.97 12.71 -4.46
N LYS A 244 -22.70 11.44 -4.07
CA LYS A 244 -23.69 10.53 -3.48
C LYS A 244 -24.21 11.07 -2.14
N PHE A 245 -23.32 11.53 -1.26
CA PHE A 245 -23.64 12.14 0.04
C PHE A 245 -24.54 13.36 -0.09
N LYS A 246 -24.18 14.32 -0.96
CA LYS A 246 -25.00 15.53 -1.18
C LYS A 246 -26.39 15.15 -1.71
N LYS A 247 -26.47 14.22 -2.67
CA LYS A 247 -27.72 13.76 -3.25
C LYS A 247 -28.63 13.09 -2.21
N ALA A 248 -28.11 12.15 -1.43
CA ALA A 248 -28.85 11.45 -0.39
C ALA A 248 -29.32 12.41 0.72
N LYS A 249 -28.43 13.30 1.19
CA LYS A 249 -28.78 14.30 2.21
C LYS A 249 -29.89 15.24 1.73
N THR A 250 -29.77 15.78 0.52
CA THR A 250 -30.79 16.66 -0.06
C THR A 250 -32.12 15.94 -0.25
N TYR A 251 -32.09 14.67 -0.68
CA TYR A 251 -33.28 13.84 -0.82
C TYR A 251 -34.10 13.80 0.47
N TYR A 252 -33.51 13.33 1.58
CA TYR A 252 -34.24 13.21 2.84
C TYR A 252 -34.66 14.55 3.45
N LEU A 253 -33.82 15.59 3.36
CA LEU A 253 -34.17 16.90 3.90
C LEU A 253 -35.31 17.56 3.11
N LYS A 254 -35.38 17.35 1.79
CA LYS A 254 -36.49 17.82 0.94
C LYS A 254 -37.77 17.04 1.26
N MET A 255 -37.68 15.73 1.46
CA MET A 255 -38.84 14.88 1.76
C MET A 255 -39.49 15.27 3.10
N ILE A 256 -38.70 15.47 4.16
CA ILE A 256 -39.21 15.93 5.48
C ILE A 256 -39.93 17.30 5.38
N GLY A 257 -39.48 18.16 4.47
CA GLY A 257 -40.11 19.46 4.24
C GLY A 257 -41.41 19.40 3.44
N SER A 258 -41.57 18.36 2.61
CA SER A 258 -42.70 18.24 1.69
C SER A 258 -44.02 17.91 2.41
N LYS A 259 -45.16 18.22 1.78
CA LYS A 259 -46.50 17.85 2.27
C LYS A 259 -46.88 16.38 1.94
N LYS A 260 -46.10 15.69 1.10
CA LYS A 260 -46.38 14.30 0.68
C LYS A 260 -46.09 13.34 1.83
N ARG A 261 -47.10 12.55 2.23
CA ARG A 261 -47.00 11.59 3.35
C ARG A 261 -46.19 10.33 3.02
N SER A 262 -46.17 9.92 1.76
CA SER A 262 -45.44 8.73 1.31
C SER A 262 -44.43 9.10 0.22
N HIS A 263 -43.19 8.66 0.40
CA HIS A 263 -42.10 8.77 -0.57
C HIS A 263 -41.32 7.46 -0.58
N PRO A 264 -40.81 7.04 -1.74
CA PRO A 264 -40.08 5.78 -1.82
C PRO A 264 -38.76 5.88 -1.04
N PRO A 265 -38.30 4.79 -0.43
CA PRO A 265 -36.98 4.74 0.19
C PRO A 265 -35.88 4.96 -0.86
N LEU A 266 -34.79 5.64 -0.47
CA LEU A 266 -33.65 5.80 -1.38
C LEU A 266 -32.89 4.47 -1.49
N ASP A 267 -32.97 3.85 -2.68
CA ASP A 267 -32.22 2.65 -3.05
C ASP A 267 -30.74 2.75 -2.66
N ILE A 268 -30.24 1.71 -1.99
CA ILE A 268 -28.85 1.62 -1.54
C ILE A 268 -27.86 1.77 -2.69
N LYS A 269 -28.20 1.35 -3.92
CA LYS A 269 -27.32 1.47 -5.10
C LYS A 269 -26.94 2.93 -5.41
N LYS A 270 -27.78 3.88 -5.00
CA LYS A 270 -27.53 5.32 -5.17
C LYS A 270 -26.55 5.89 -4.13
N VAL A 271 -26.23 5.11 -3.10
CA VAL A 271 -25.50 5.51 -1.90
C VAL A 271 -24.23 4.67 -1.70
N GLU A 272 -24.26 3.39 -2.07
CA GLU A 272 -23.18 2.42 -1.90
C GLU A 272 -21.85 2.87 -2.51
N GLU A 273 -20.75 2.23 -2.12
CA GLU A 273 -19.43 2.52 -2.69
C GLU A 273 -19.38 2.25 -4.20
N GLY A 274 -18.50 2.96 -4.90
CA GLY A 274 -18.26 2.70 -6.32
C GLY A 274 -17.53 1.37 -6.55
N GLN A 275 -17.29 1.03 -7.81
CA GLN A 275 -16.48 -0.15 -8.18
C GLN A 275 -15.08 -0.13 -7.56
N ILE A 276 -14.48 1.05 -7.41
CA ILE A 276 -13.26 1.24 -6.63
C ILE A 276 -13.69 1.64 -5.21
N ASN A 277 -13.60 0.68 -4.29
CA ASN A 277 -13.89 0.84 -2.88
C ASN A 277 -12.62 1.04 -2.04
N ILE A 278 -12.79 1.42 -0.77
CA ILE A 278 -11.67 1.62 0.17
C ILE A 278 -10.90 0.31 0.38
N THR A 279 -11.57 -0.85 0.34
CA THR A 279 -10.94 -2.16 0.54
C THR A 279 -10.06 -2.60 -0.64
N THR A 280 -10.49 -2.40 -1.88
CA THR A 280 -9.68 -2.66 -3.08
C THR A 280 -8.47 -1.75 -3.11
N PHE A 281 -8.65 -0.48 -2.71
CA PHE A 281 -7.54 0.45 -2.55
C PHE A 281 -6.51 -0.08 -1.53
N ASP A 282 -6.98 -0.55 -0.37
CA ASP A 282 -6.11 -1.11 0.68
C ASP A 282 -5.40 -2.39 0.23
N ASN A 283 -6.06 -3.26 -0.54
CA ASN A 283 -5.45 -4.46 -1.11
C ASN A 283 -4.33 -4.13 -2.11
N ILE A 284 -4.59 -3.22 -3.06
CA ILE A 284 -3.59 -2.77 -4.04
C ILE A 284 -2.40 -2.13 -3.32
N ARG A 285 -2.68 -1.35 -2.27
CA ARG A 285 -1.67 -0.77 -1.41
C ARG A 285 -0.82 -1.87 -0.76
N LYS A 286 -1.42 -2.83 -0.04
CA LYS A 286 -0.70 -3.93 0.63
C LYS A 286 0.22 -4.67 -0.33
N VAL A 287 -0.29 -5.08 -1.50
CA VAL A 287 0.52 -5.75 -2.52
C VAL A 287 1.69 -4.88 -3.00
N THR A 288 1.47 -3.57 -3.17
CA THR A 288 2.53 -2.62 -3.55
C THR A 288 3.59 -2.49 -2.44
N VAL A 289 3.15 -2.45 -1.19
CA VAL A 289 4.00 -2.36 0.00
C VAL A 289 4.83 -3.62 0.18
N ASP A 290 4.23 -4.80 0.07
CA ASP A 290 4.90 -6.08 0.24
C ASP A 290 5.99 -6.31 -0.81
N ARG A 291 5.70 -5.96 -2.08
CA ARG A 291 6.69 -5.99 -3.16
C ARG A 291 7.86 -5.06 -2.88
N ALA A 292 7.57 -3.84 -2.42
CA ALA A 292 8.60 -2.88 -2.06
C ALA A 292 9.45 -3.31 -0.86
N TYR A 293 8.81 -3.87 0.17
CA TYR A 293 9.48 -4.40 1.36
C TYR A 293 10.41 -5.55 1.00
N THR A 294 9.94 -6.49 0.18
CA THR A 294 10.75 -7.62 -0.31
C THR A 294 12.00 -7.10 -1.03
N LEU A 295 11.83 -6.12 -1.92
CA LEU A 295 12.97 -5.54 -2.63
C LEU A 295 13.93 -4.77 -1.71
N LYS A 296 13.41 -4.04 -0.72
CA LYS A 296 14.22 -3.36 0.32
C LYS A 296 15.02 -4.38 1.15
N LYS A 297 14.42 -5.52 1.49
CA LYS A 297 15.05 -6.62 2.22
C LYS A 297 16.22 -7.24 1.44
N HIS A 298 16.08 -7.40 0.13
CA HIS A 298 17.14 -7.95 -0.73
C HIS A 298 18.19 -6.92 -1.18
N ARG A 299 17.96 -5.62 -0.96
CA ARG A 299 18.92 -4.55 -1.29
C ARG A 299 20.36 -4.80 -0.79
N PRO A 300 20.64 -5.13 0.49
CA PRO A 300 22.01 -5.35 0.95
C PRO A 300 22.69 -6.49 0.19
N LEU A 301 21.95 -7.56 -0.16
CA LEU A 301 22.47 -8.67 -0.96
C LEU A 301 22.89 -8.19 -2.37
N TYR A 302 22.08 -7.38 -3.04
CA TYR A 302 22.44 -6.80 -4.33
C TYR A 302 23.66 -5.87 -4.25
N VAL A 303 23.78 -5.07 -3.19
CA VAL A 303 24.95 -4.19 -3.00
C VAL A 303 26.21 -5.01 -2.70
N GLY A 304 26.10 -6.04 -1.85
CA GLY A 304 27.21 -6.94 -1.52
C GLY A 304 27.72 -7.67 -2.75
N LEU A 305 26.82 -8.33 -3.51
CA LEU A 305 27.18 -9.03 -4.75
C LEU A 305 27.85 -8.09 -5.76
N LYS A 306 27.30 -6.88 -5.94
CA LYS A 306 27.91 -5.87 -6.82
C LYS A 306 29.36 -5.59 -6.41
N ASN A 307 29.62 -5.34 -5.13
CA ASN A 307 30.95 -4.99 -4.65
C ASN A 307 31.93 -6.17 -4.78
N ILE A 308 31.47 -7.39 -4.48
CA ILE A 308 32.27 -8.61 -4.67
C ILE A 308 32.68 -8.75 -6.13
N PHE A 309 31.72 -8.66 -7.07
CA PHE A 309 32.04 -8.76 -8.49
C PHE A 309 32.97 -7.66 -8.97
N LEU A 310 32.79 -6.41 -8.52
CA LEU A 310 33.69 -5.31 -8.88
C LEU A 310 35.11 -5.58 -8.39
N LEU A 311 35.27 -5.98 -7.12
CA LEU A 311 36.57 -6.25 -6.52
C LEU A 311 37.28 -7.41 -7.21
N LEU A 312 36.57 -8.52 -7.47
CA LEU A 312 37.13 -9.67 -8.18
C LEU A 312 37.49 -9.32 -9.64
N SER A 313 36.65 -8.56 -10.34
CA SER A 313 36.89 -8.16 -11.73
C SER A 313 38.10 -7.23 -11.85
N PHE A 314 38.14 -6.17 -11.03
CA PHE A 314 39.25 -5.21 -11.05
C PHE A 314 40.54 -5.84 -10.53
N GLY A 315 40.48 -6.55 -9.40
CA GLY A 315 41.65 -7.21 -8.81
C GLY A 315 42.25 -8.23 -9.76
N GLY A 316 41.44 -9.14 -10.30
CA GLY A 316 41.90 -10.15 -11.25
C GLY A 316 42.50 -9.54 -12.52
N SER A 317 41.83 -8.52 -13.09
CA SER A 317 42.33 -7.86 -14.30
C SER A 317 43.64 -7.12 -14.05
N LEU A 318 43.74 -6.38 -12.94
CA LEU A 318 44.94 -5.63 -12.58
C LEU A 318 46.12 -6.58 -12.30
N THR A 319 45.90 -7.69 -11.60
CA THR A 319 46.95 -8.70 -11.37
C THR A 319 47.45 -9.30 -12.67
N VAL A 320 46.56 -9.70 -13.59
CA VAL A 320 46.97 -10.32 -14.85
C VAL A 320 47.67 -9.33 -15.76
N VAL A 321 47.11 -8.13 -15.94
CA VAL A 321 47.71 -7.08 -16.77
C VAL A 321 49.04 -6.61 -16.18
N GLY A 322 49.10 -6.34 -14.88
CA GLY A 322 50.31 -5.88 -14.20
C GLY A 322 51.43 -6.90 -14.28
N TYR A 323 51.13 -8.18 -14.07
CA TYR A 323 52.14 -9.24 -14.17
C TYR A 323 52.61 -9.47 -15.61
N ALA A 324 51.71 -9.36 -16.59
CA ALA A 324 52.07 -9.40 -18.01
C ALA A 324 53.00 -8.25 -18.39
N LEU A 325 52.67 -7.01 -18.00
CA LEU A 325 53.52 -5.83 -18.25
C LEU A 325 54.88 -5.96 -17.58
N TYR A 326 54.92 -6.38 -16.31
CA TYR A 326 56.17 -6.60 -15.58
C TYR A 326 57.08 -7.58 -16.32
N LYS A 327 56.54 -8.72 -16.78
CA LYS A 327 57.32 -9.73 -17.52
C LYS A 327 57.80 -9.23 -18.88
N ILE A 328 56.99 -8.44 -19.58
CA ILE A 328 57.40 -7.82 -20.85
C ILE A 328 58.57 -6.85 -20.61
N VAL A 329 58.48 -6.00 -19.59
CA VAL A 329 59.57 -5.06 -19.25
C VAL A 329 60.86 -5.79 -18.90
N VAL A 330 60.78 -6.80 -18.01
CA VAL A 330 61.96 -7.60 -17.61
C VAL A 330 62.55 -8.39 -18.78
N SER A 331 61.76 -8.76 -19.79
CA SER A 331 62.27 -9.45 -20.98
C SER A 331 62.91 -8.53 -22.03
N LEU A 332 62.72 -7.21 -21.91
CA LEU A 332 63.25 -6.21 -22.86
C LEU A 332 64.59 -5.63 -22.41
N PHE A 333 64.86 -5.62 -21.10
CA PHE A 333 66.12 -5.22 -20.49
C PHE A 333 66.90 -6.46 -20.08
#